data_AF-A0A5N9H4T9-F1
#
_entry.id   AF-A0A5N9H4T9-F1
#
_cell.length_a   1.000
_cell.length_b   1.000
_cell.length_c   1.000
_cell.angle_alpha   90.00
_cell.angle_beta   90.00
_cell.angle_gamma   90.00
#
_symmetry.space_group_name_H-M   'P 1'
#
loop_
_entity.id
_entity.type
_entity.pdbx_description
1 polymer ?
#
loop_
_entity_poly.entity_id
_entity_poly.type
_entity_poly.pdbx_seq_one_letter_code
_entity_poly.pdbx_strand_id
1 'polypeptide(L)'
;MSTIAVEVVYRGIFQKTLARNIVRSIVFAARKEGKIGTAFGRYGDSPERNGIPAKQFAIVADTAEELEENLAVYEAHDVDVTINVDDTMSKGIESWAWYGLQPINQLTKPNGTLIVTSRQTADDLIEDMHQRDEPYNLSIIPSVPSFSGLWVYKDDHTDARILGTLCKVCPDLVSLASMLEAMKDQGWSDLKASSAEKAFERGTQRPVEPGEGSTDTPFSFDLPGWKTMEEGLVIRGVPQGGGFRGGEEGFQPARSEVFKKYSTRSMRPVINFDTCTKCTLCWLQCPDTVFDVTPDGLYDANMEACCGCAVCEAVCPVPDCITMVNEAEFNDNNSQWEAWTKDKDGYKKWMTVLVDKAKLETRTHGFHHVGEYAEQGPQAEED
;
A
#
# COMPACT_ATOMS: atom_id res chain seq x y z
N MET A 1 3.75 -25.12 -21.98
CA MET A 1 4.04 -23.71 -21.72
C MET A 1 3.31 -23.33 -20.45
N SER A 2 3.93 -23.60 -19.29
CA SER A 2 3.37 -23.24 -17.99
C SER A 2 4.32 -22.26 -17.29
N THR A 3 4.34 -21.02 -17.79
CA THR A 3 4.96 -19.93 -17.05
C THR A 3 3.92 -19.36 -16.09
N ILE A 4 4.24 -19.43 -14.81
CA ILE A 4 3.41 -18.89 -13.74
C ILE A 4 4.13 -17.69 -13.14
N ALA A 5 3.44 -16.56 -13.12
CA ALA A 5 3.96 -15.31 -12.58
C ALA A 5 3.16 -14.86 -11.37
N VAL A 6 3.86 -14.36 -10.36
CA VAL A 6 3.29 -13.80 -9.14
C VAL A 6 3.86 -12.40 -8.95
N GLU A 7 3.00 -11.40 -8.74
CA GLU A 7 3.44 -10.09 -8.25
C GLU A 7 3.15 -9.96 -6.76
N VAL A 8 4.04 -9.28 -6.04
CA VAL A 8 3.87 -8.85 -4.66
C VAL A 8 3.92 -7.34 -4.65
N VAL A 9 2.79 -6.71 -4.33
CA VAL A 9 2.62 -5.27 -4.20
C VAL A 9 2.74 -4.91 -2.72
N TYR A 10 3.64 -3.99 -2.40
CA TYR A 10 4.03 -3.68 -1.03
C TYR A 10 4.35 -2.19 -0.84
N ARG A 11 4.30 -1.71 0.41
CA ARG A 11 4.76 -0.37 0.76
C ARG A 11 6.29 -0.30 0.78
N GLY A 12 6.86 0.54 -0.08
CA GLY A 12 8.30 0.73 -0.21
C GLY A 12 8.97 1.05 1.12
N ILE A 13 10.17 0.50 1.33
CA ILE A 13 10.91 0.49 2.61
C ILE A 13 10.22 -0.29 3.72
N PHE A 14 8.94 -0.01 4.01
CA PHE A 14 8.23 -0.58 5.16
C PHE A 14 7.97 -2.08 5.05
N GLN A 15 7.84 -2.60 3.84
CA GLN A 15 7.49 -4.00 3.59
C GLN A 15 8.47 -4.67 2.61
N LYS A 16 9.60 -4.02 2.32
CA LYS A 16 10.59 -4.50 1.34
C LYS A 16 11.10 -5.90 1.65
N THR A 17 11.46 -6.14 2.92
CA THR A 17 12.00 -7.43 3.34
C THR A 17 10.93 -8.51 3.31
N LEU A 18 9.68 -8.18 3.68
CA LEU A 18 8.54 -9.07 3.58
C LEU A 18 8.32 -9.52 2.13
N ALA A 19 8.19 -8.57 1.19
CA ALA A 19 8.02 -8.88 -0.23
C ALA A 19 9.15 -9.73 -0.79
N ARG A 20 10.41 -9.40 -0.45
CA ARG A 20 11.60 -10.16 -0.83
C ARG A 20 11.56 -11.60 -0.34
N ASN A 21 11.16 -11.83 0.91
CA ASN A 21 11.08 -13.16 1.49
C ASN A 21 10.02 -14.01 0.77
N ILE A 22 8.88 -13.41 0.41
CA ILE A 22 7.81 -14.07 -0.34
C ILE A 22 8.32 -14.52 -1.72
N VAL A 23 8.78 -13.59 -2.57
CA VAL A 23 9.19 -13.93 -3.95
C VAL A 23 10.37 -14.90 -3.99
N ARG A 24 11.31 -14.79 -3.04
CA ARG A 24 12.45 -15.69 -2.94
C ARG A 24 12.03 -17.10 -2.51
N SER A 25 11.09 -17.21 -1.57
CA SER A 25 10.58 -18.51 -1.11
C SER A 25 9.81 -19.23 -2.20
N ILE A 26 9.06 -18.50 -3.05
CA ILE A 26 8.39 -19.07 -4.23
C ILE A 26 9.42 -19.75 -5.15
N VAL A 27 10.49 -19.05 -5.51
CA VAL A 27 11.52 -19.59 -6.41
C VAL A 27 12.23 -20.79 -5.78
N PHE A 28 12.54 -20.74 -4.48
CA PHE A 28 13.18 -21.87 -3.80
C PHE A 28 12.29 -23.09 -3.67
N ALA A 29 11.00 -22.90 -3.40
CA ALA A 29 10.03 -23.98 -3.35
C ALA A 29 9.84 -24.60 -4.75
N ALA A 30 9.74 -23.79 -5.80
CA ALA A 30 9.64 -24.28 -7.17
C ALA A 30 10.84 -25.14 -7.59
N ARG A 31 12.06 -24.81 -7.15
CA ARG A 31 13.26 -25.63 -7.39
C ARG A 31 13.17 -27.04 -6.83
N LYS A 32 12.40 -27.26 -5.76
CA LYS A 32 12.17 -28.61 -5.18
C LYS A 32 11.36 -29.51 -6.11
N GLU A 33 10.58 -28.92 -7.01
CA GLU A 33 9.77 -29.62 -8.00
C GLU A 33 10.46 -29.71 -9.38
N GLY A 34 11.75 -29.36 -9.45
CA GLY A 34 12.52 -29.38 -10.71
C GLY A 34 12.24 -28.19 -11.64
N LYS A 35 11.39 -27.23 -11.23
CA LYS A 35 11.12 -26.00 -11.97
C LYS A 35 12.27 -25.01 -11.86
N ILE A 36 12.25 -23.99 -12.69
CA ILE A 36 13.23 -22.90 -12.76
C ILE A 36 12.47 -21.59 -12.53
N GLY A 37 13.05 -20.66 -11.77
CA GLY A 37 12.42 -19.37 -11.56
C GLY A 37 13.40 -18.24 -11.29
N THR A 38 12.88 -17.02 -11.41
CA THR A 38 13.58 -15.76 -11.12
C THR A 38 12.73 -14.89 -10.20
N ALA A 39 13.38 -14.02 -9.45
CA ALA A 39 12.72 -12.99 -8.68
C ALA A 39 13.41 -11.64 -8.88
N PHE A 40 12.63 -10.59 -9.13
CA PHE A 40 13.14 -9.25 -9.40
C PHE A 40 12.15 -8.17 -8.95
N GLY A 41 12.65 -6.96 -8.70
CA GLY A 41 11.81 -5.80 -8.40
C GLY A 41 11.50 -5.00 -9.67
N ARG A 42 10.37 -4.29 -9.68
CA ARG A 42 10.07 -3.34 -10.75
C ARG A 42 11.09 -2.21 -10.75
N TYR A 43 11.77 -2.02 -11.87
CA TYR A 43 12.89 -1.08 -11.95
C TYR A 43 12.48 0.38 -11.63
N GLY A 44 11.28 0.79 -12.06
CA GLY A 44 10.74 2.13 -11.81
C GLY A 44 10.53 2.47 -10.32
N ASP A 45 10.48 1.47 -9.45
CA ASP A 45 10.34 1.70 -8.01
C ASP A 45 11.70 1.92 -7.31
N SER A 46 12.82 1.84 -8.04
CA SER A 46 14.17 2.03 -7.51
C SER A 46 14.67 3.48 -7.69
N PRO A 47 15.23 4.13 -6.65
CA PRO A 47 15.27 3.65 -5.27
C PRO A 47 13.90 3.77 -4.61
N GLU A 48 13.56 2.80 -3.76
CA GLU A 48 12.29 2.79 -3.02
C GLU A 48 12.17 4.01 -2.08
N ARG A 49 10.92 4.37 -1.74
CA ARG A 49 10.58 5.44 -0.80
C ARG A 49 9.59 4.93 0.23
N ASN A 50 9.62 5.52 1.42
CA ASN A 50 8.71 5.16 2.52
C ASN A 50 7.25 5.25 2.06
N GLY A 51 6.52 4.14 2.12
CA GLY A 51 5.07 4.09 1.87
C GLY A 51 4.64 4.16 0.40
N ILE A 52 5.55 4.53 -0.52
CA ILE A 52 5.22 4.53 -1.95
C ILE A 52 5.08 3.08 -2.44
N PRO A 53 3.96 2.71 -3.09
CA PRO A 53 3.76 1.36 -3.60
C PRO A 53 4.90 0.89 -4.50
N ALA A 54 5.36 -0.33 -4.27
CA ALA A 54 6.40 -0.98 -5.04
C ALA A 54 6.00 -2.42 -5.39
N LYS A 55 6.61 -2.98 -6.44
CA LYS A 55 6.36 -4.35 -6.88
C LYS A 55 7.61 -5.21 -6.89
N GLN A 56 7.44 -6.47 -6.50
CA GLN A 56 8.37 -7.55 -6.76
C GLN A 56 7.67 -8.69 -7.46
N PHE A 57 8.39 -9.41 -8.32
CA PHE A 57 7.85 -10.52 -9.10
C PHE A 57 8.59 -11.80 -8.76
N ALA A 58 7.87 -12.91 -8.79
CA ALA A 58 8.41 -14.26 -8.90
C ALA A 58 7.85 -14.90 -10.17
N ILE A 59 8.72 -15.33 -11.08
CA ILE A 59 8.31 -16.00 -12.31
C ILE A 59 8.92 -17.40 -12.29
N VAL A 60 8.08 -18.41 -12.47
CA VAL A 60 8.44 -19.83 -12.45
C VAL A 60 8.01 -20.46 -13.77
N ALA A 61 8.88 -21.28 -14.33
CA ALA A 61 8.64 -22.03 -15.56
C ALA A 61 9.19 -23.46 -15.43
N ASP A 62 8.71 -24.36 -16.29
CA ASP A 62 9.19 -25.74 -16.34
C ASP A 62 10.57 -25.84 -17.02
N THR A 63 10.86 -24.93 -17.94
CA THR A 63 12.10 -24.93 -18.72
C THR A 63 12.82 -23.57 -18.71
N ALA A 64 14.12 -23.59 -19.05
CA ALA A 64 14.92 -22.36 -19.14
C ALA A 64 14.49 -21.46 -20.30
N GLU A 65 14.14 -22.06 -21.45
CA GLU A 65 13.67 -21.35 -22.64
C GLU A 65 12.40 -20.54 -22.35
N GLU A 66 11.44 -21.11 -21.62
CA GLU A 66 10.22 -20.40 -21.18
C GLU A 66 10.52 -19.27 -20.20
N LEU A 67 11.54 -19.40 -19.35
CA LEU A 67 11.93 -18.34 -18.43
C LEU A 67 12.62 -17.17 -19.15
N GLU A 68 13.41 -17.45 -20.19
CA GLU A 68 14.20 -16.43 -20.91
C GLU A 68 13.34 -15.30 -21.49
N GLU A 69 12.12 -15.60 -21.94
CA GLU A 69 11.14 -14.60 -22.41
C GLU A 69 10.78 -13.56 -21.33
N ASN A 70 10.91 -13.94 -20.06
CA ASN A 70 10.54 -13.14 -18.91
C ASN A 70 11.75 -12.51 -18.18
N LEU A 71 12.98 -12.77 -18.63
CA LEU A 71 14.19 -12.20 -18.03
C LEU A 71 14.51 -10.78 -18.50
N ALA A 72 13.91 -10.34 -19.62
CA ALA A 72 14.21 -9.06 -20.27
C ALA A 72 13.06 -8.04 -20.17
N VAL A 73 12.23 -8.13 -19.12
CA VAL A 73 11.12 -7.20 -18.88
C VAL A 73 11.32 -6.42 -17.57
N TYR A 74 10.83 -5.19 -17.52
CA TYR A 74 10.89 -4.35 -16.32
C TYR A 74 9.74 -4.63 -15.33
N GLU A 75 8.65 -5.20 -15.83
CA GLU A 75 7.42 -5.55 -15.12
C GLU A 75 6.75 -6.69 -15.92
N ALA A 76 6.20 -7.68 -15.23
CA ALA A 76 5.39 -8.71 -15.90
C ALA A 76 4.09 -8.09 -16.42
N HIS A 77 3.60 -8.54 -17.57
CA HIS A 77 2.36 -7.99 -18.14
C HIS A 77 1.09 -8.65 -17.58
N ASP A 78 1.17 -9.93 -17.26
CA ASP A 78 0.06 -10.73 -16.75
C ASP A 78 0.57 -11.70 -15.68
N VAL A 79 -0.12 -11.78 -14.54
CA VAL A 79 0.25 -12.63 -13.40
C VAL A 79 -0.91 -13.52 -12.96
N ASP A 80 -0.59 -14.76 -12.59
CA ASP A 80 -1.57 -15.74 -12.13
C ASP A 80 -2.04 -15.42 -10.70
N VAL A 81 -1.17 -14.81 -9.90
CA VAL A 81 -1.48 -14.33 -8.56
C VAL A 81 -0.91 -12.93 -8.32
N THR A 82 -1.77 -12.01 -7.87
CA THR A 82 -1.35 -10.73 -7.28
C THR A 82 -1.43 -10.85 -5.78
N ILE A 83 -0.39 -10.44 -5.06
CA ILE A 83 -0.34 -10.44 -3.60
C ILE A 83 -0.22 -8.98 -3.14
N ASN A 84 -1.27 -8.46 -2.51
CA ASN A 84 -1.28 -7.13 -1.91
C ASN A 84 -1.08 -7.23 -0.39
N VAL A 85 0.04 -6.70 0.13
CA VAL A 85 0.38 -6.77 1.57
C VAL A 85 -0.07 -5.55 2.40
N ASP A 86 -0.87 -4.67 1.81
CA ASP A 86 -1.55 -3.56 2.49
C ASP A 86 -2.85 -3.24 1.75
N ASP A 87 -4.00 -3.47 2.39
CA ASP A 87 -5.31 -3.39 1.77
C ASP A 87 -5.67 -1.99 1.24
N THR A 88 -5.10 -0.95 1.82
CA THR A 88 -5.28 0.44 1.36
C THR A 88 -4.74 0.68 -0.06
N MET A 89 -3.83 -0.17 -0.56
CA MET A 89 -3.39 -0.14 -1.97
C MET A 89 -4.46 -0.67 -2.94
N SER A 90 -5.55 -1.25 -2.45
CA SER A 90 -6.69 -1.66 -3.30
C SER A 90 -7.36 -0.49 -4.00
N LYS A 91 -7.31 0.70 -3.35
CA LYS A 91 -7.71 2.02 -3.87
C LYS A 91 -6.89 2.52 -5.05
N GLY A 92 -5.87 1.76 -5.46
CA GLY A 92 -4.99 2.07 -6.56
C GLY A 92 -3.55 2.33 -6.10
N ILE A 93 -2.61 2.01 -6.96
CA ILE A 93 -1.18 2.14 -6.72
C ILE A 93 -0.56 3.07 -7.75
N GLU A 94 0.36 3.92 -7.31
CA GLU A 94 1.17 4.73 -8.22
C GLU A 94 2.64 4.42 -7.97
N SER A 95 3.35 4.06 -9.04
CA SER A 95 4.79 3.82 -8.99
C SER A 95 5.55 5.10 -8.68
N TRP A 96 6.72 4.95 -8.06
CA TRP A 96 7.68 6.05 -7.93
C TRP A 96 8.11 6.64 -9.28
N ALA A 97 8.13 5.83 -10.35
CA ALA A 97 8.44 6.28 -11.71
C ALA A 97 7.28 7.02 -12.41
N TRP A 98 6.18 7.26 -11.69
CA TRP A 98 5.15 8.21 -12.10
C TRP A 98 4.41 7.81 -13.38
N TYR A 99 3.72 6.66 -13.31
CA TYR A 99 2.97 6.06 -14.43
C TYR A 99 1.47 6.36 -14.42
N GLY A 100 0.99 7.22 -13.52
CA GLY A 100 -0.44 7.33 -13.19
C GLY A 100 -0.87 6.27 -12.18
N LEU A 101 -2.13 6.37 -11.75
CA LEU A 101 -2.73 5.41 -10.84
C LEU A 101 -3.06 4.13 -11.61
N GLN A 102 -2.63 3.00 -11.06
CA GLN A 102 -2.87 1.66 -11.59
C GLN A 102 -3.83 0.92 -10.64
N PRO A 103 -4.87 0.26 -11.14
CA PRO A 103 -5.66 -0.68 -10.36
C PRO A 103 -4.79 -1.77 -9.71
N ILE A 104 -5.09 -2.17 -8.47
CA ILE A 104 -4.35 -3.23 -7.78
C ILE A 104 -4.44 -4.58 -8.52
N ASN A 105 -5.56 -4.80 -9.20
CA ASN A 105 -5.87 -5.99 -9.96
C ASN A 105 -5.42 -5.87 -11.42
N GLN A 106 -4.70 -4.82 -11.85
CA GLN A 106 -4.42 -4.58 -13.28
C GLN A 106 -3.70 -5.75 -13.97
N LEU A 107 -2.72 -6.37 -13.31
CA LEU A 107 -1.93 -7.44 -13.92
C LEU A 107 -2.53 -8.84 -13.71
N THR A 108 -3.53 -8.99 -12.84
CA THR A 108 -4.07 -10.32 -12.53
C THR A 108 -4.72 -10.92 -13.79
N LYS A 109 -4.40 -12.16 -14.15
CA LYS A 109 -5.04 -12.82 -15.30
C LYS A 109 -6.54 -13.04 -15.06
N PRO A 110 -7.35 -13.21 -16.11
CA PRO A 110 -8.71 -13.72 -15.97
C PRO A 110 -8.73 -15.02 -15.16
N ASN A 111 -9.60 -15.10 -14.17
CA ASN A 111 -9.70 -16.20 -13.19
C ASN A 111 -8.45 -16.40 -12.31
N GLY A 112 -7.44 -15.52 -12.40
CA GLY A 112 -6.33 -15.46 -11.47
C GLY A 112 -6.79 -15.04 -10.08
N THR A 113 -5.86 -15.02 -9.11
CA THR A 113 -6.20 -14.70 -7.71
C THR A 113 -5.49 -13.44 -7.22
N LEU A 114 -6.25 -12.53 -6.61
CA LEU A 114 -5.74 -11.43 -5.80
C LEU A 114 -5.79 -11.86 -4.32
N ILE A 115 -4.62 -12.05 -3.71
CA ILE A 115 -4.47 -12.27 -2.27
C ILE A 115 -4.29 -10.91 -1.59
N VAL A 116 -5.08 -10.59 -0.56
CA VAL A 116 -4.94 -9.35 0.20
C VAL A 116 -4.83 -9.63 1.69
N THR A 117 -3.86 -9.00 2.36
CA THR A 117 -3.82 -8.95 3.83
C THR A 117 -4.72 -7.82 4.31
N SER A 118 -5.86 -8.13 4.94
CA SER A 118 -6.86 -7.13 5.34
C SER A 118 -7.67 -7.57 6.56
N ARG A 119 -8.24 -6.60 7.28
CA ARG A 119 -9.32 -6.82 8.27
C ARG A 119 -10.71 -6.53 7.69
N GLN A 120 -10.80 -5.95 6.50
CA GLN A 120 -12.05 -5.63 5.82
C GLN A 120 -12.78 -6.90 5.38
N THR A 121 -14.09 -6.77 5.18
CA THR A 121 -14.84 -7.84 4.51
C THR A 121 -14.50 -7.86 3.03
N ALA A 122 -14.85 -8.94 2.34
CA ALA A 122 -14.61 -9.03 0.91
C ALA A 122 -15.40 -7.97 0.13
N ASP A 123 -16.63 -7.67 0.55
CA ASP A 123 -17.47 -6.70 -0.15
C ASP A 123 -16.94 -5.27 0.05
N ASP A 124 -16.58 -4.88 1.29
CA ASP A 124 -15.97 -3.57 1.56
C ASP A 124 -14.66 -3.38 0.77
N LEU A 125 -13.82 -4.42 0.73
CA LEU A 125 -12.55 -4.36 0.02
C LEU A 125 -12.73 -4.31 -1.50
N ILE A 126 -13.77 -4.93 -2.04
CA ILE A 126 -14.10 -4.85 -3.47
C ILE A 126 -14.56 -3.44 -3.83
N GLU A 127 -15.29 -2.74 -2.97
CA GLU A 127 -15.66 -1.33 -3.19
C GLU A 127 -14.42 -0.43 -3.37
N ASP A 128 -13.30 -0.76 -2.73
CA ASP A 128 -12.03 -0.05 -2.90
C ASP A 128 -11.31 -0.38 -4.23
N MET A 129 -11.62 -1.51 -4.86
CA MET A 129 -10.94 -1.98 -6.08
C MET A 129 -11.60 -1.44 -7.35
N HIS A 130 -10.79 -1.09 -8.35
CA HIS A 130 -11.35 -0.66 -9.63
C HIS A 130 -11.96 -1.85 -10.39
N GLN A 131 -13.09 -1.59 -11.05
CA GLN A 131 -13.80 -2.58 -11.85
C GLN A 131 -12.94 -3.17 -12.97
N ARG A 132 -13.25 -4.42 -13.31
CA ARG A 132 -12.70 -5.12 -14.48
C ARG A 132 -13.81 -5.76 -15.30
N ASP A 133 -13.54 -5.90 -16.59
CA ASP A 133 -14.39 -6.61 -17.54
C ASP A 133 -14.22 -8.13 -17.45
N GLU A 134 -13.15 -8.59 -16.81
CA GLU A 134 -12.78 -10.00 -16.70
C GLU A 134 -12.85 -10.44 -15.23
N PRO A 135 -13.39 -11.64 -14.95
CA PRO A 135 -13.50 -12.13 -13.59
C PRO A 135 -12.14 -12.47 -13.00
N TYR A 136 -12.02 -12.38 -11.68
CA TYR A 136 -10.87 -12.86 -10.91
C TYR A 136 -11.34 -13.39 -9.55
N ASN A 137 -10.44 -13.95 -8.76
CA ASN A 137 -10.74 -14.43 -7.41
C ASN A 137 -10.07 -13.54 -6.35
N LEU A 138 -10.78 -13.26 -5.26
CA LEU A 138 -10.25 -12.57 -4.09
C LEU A 138 -10.05 -13.56 -2.94
N SER A 139 -8.85 -13.57 -2.36
CA SER A 139 -8.52 -14.35 -1.16
C SER A 139 -8.01 -13.41 -0.08
N ILE A 140 -8.70 -13.35 1.06
CA ILE A 140 -8.31 -12.46 2.17
C ILE A 140 -7.57 -13.26 3.23
N ILE A 141 -6.43 -12.74 3.66
CA ILE A 141 -5.71 -13.18 4.85
C ILE A 141 -6.02 -12.17 5.97
N PRO A 142 -6.75 -12.57 7.02
CA PRO A 142 -7.06 -11.67 8.13
C PRO A 142 -5.79 -11.17 8.83
N SER A 143 -5.46 -9.88 8.63
CA SER A 143 -4.32 -9.23 9.30
C SER A 143 -4.32 -7.72 9.12
N VAL A 144 -3.58 -7.04 9.98
CA VAL A 144 -3.14 -5.66 9.76
C VAL A 144 -1.88 -5.65 8.89
N PRO A 145 -1.55 -4.53 8.21
CA PRO A 145 -0.31 -4.42 7.45
C PRO A 145 0.93 -4.69 8.32
N SER A 146 1.80 -5.60 7.85
CA SER A 146 3.05 -5.93 8.51
C SER A 146 4.13 -4.92 8.14
N PHE A 147 4.16 -3.79 8.85
CA PHE A 147 5.17 -2.75 8.64
C PHE A 147 6.41 -2.97 9.50
N SER A 148 7.57 -2.77 8.88
CA SER A 148 8.88 -2.77 9.51
C SER A 148 9.73 -1.60 8.98
N GLY A 149 10.93 -1.42 9.50
CA GLY A 149 11.82 -0.32 9.09
C GLY A 149 12.77 -0.70 7.98
N LEU A 150 13.58 0.28 7.55
CA LEU A 150 14.65 0.04 6.59
C LEU A 150 15.62 -1.08 7.04
N TRP A 151 15.88 -1.18 8.35
CA TRP A 151 16.90 -2.08 8.91
C TRP A 151 16.33 -3.24 9.70
N VAL A 152 15.00 -3.34 9.82
CA VAL A 152 14.36 -4.35 10.67
C VAL A 152 13.27 -5.06 9.90
N TYR A 153 13.13 -6.34 10.18
CA TYR A 153 12.06 -7.19 9.68
C TYR A 153 11.18 -7.58 10.85
N LYS A 154 9.87 -7.32 10.73
CA LYS A 154 8.87 -7.76 11.69
C LYS A 154 8.44 -9.16 11.27
N ASP A 155 8.89 -10.18 11.99
CA ASP A 155 8.54 -11.57 11.69
C ASP A 155 7.21 -11.97 12.34
N ASP A 156 6.09 -11.39 11.88
CA ASP A 156 4.74 -11.71 12.33
C ASP A 156 4.06 -12.81 11.50
N HIS A 157 4.89 -13.67 10.88
CA HIS A 157 4.49 -14.79 10.02
C HIS A 157 3.57 -14.40 8.84
N THR A 158 3.52 -13.12 8.46
CA THR A 158 2.71 -12.66 7.31
C THR A 158 3.19 -13.33 6.01
N ASP A 159 4.50 -13.44 5.79
CA ASP A 159 5.08 -14.18 4.67
C ASP A 159 4.64 -15.65 4.65
N ALA A 160 4.72 -16.35 5.78
CA ALA A 160 4.31 -17.75 5.88
C ALA A 160 2.83 -17.95 5.55
N ARG A 161 1.95 -17.11 6.09
CA ARG A 161 0.51 -17.17 5.82
C ARG A 161 0.19 -16.90 4.35
N ILE A 162 0.89 -15.94 3.74
CA ILE A 162 0.80 -15.66 2.30
C ILE A 162 1.24 -16.87 1.48
N LEU A 163 2.41 -17.45 1.77
CA LEU A 163 2.95 -18.58 1.03
C LEU A 163 2.06 -19.83 1.14
N GLY A 164 1.50 -20.10 2.33
CA GLY A 164 0.52 -21.16 2.52
C GLY A 164 -0.76 -20.94 1.72
N THR A 165 -1.30 -19.73 1.74
CA THR A 165 -2.47 -19.35 0.93
C THR A 165 -2.18 -19.43 -0.57
N LEU A 166 -0.99 -19.01 -1.00
CA LEU A 166 -0.54 -19.08 -2.39
C LEU A 166 -0.56 -20.53 -2.91
N CYS A 167 -0.01 -21.48 -2.16
CA CYS A 167 -0.06 -22.90 -2.53
C CYS A 167 -1.49 -23.43 -2.66
N LYS A 168 -2.45 -22.85 -1.92
CA LYS A 168 -3.86 -23.25 -1.97
C LYS A 168 -4.56 -22.71 -3.22
N VAL A 169 -4.32 -21.44 -3.56
CA VAL A 169 -5.02 -20.76 -4.67
C VAL A 169 -4.36 -20.98 -6.02
N CYS A 170 -3.05 -21.30 -6.04
CA CYS A 170 -2.28 -21.57 -7.25
C CYS A 170 -1.46 -22.87 -7.08
N PRO A 171 -2.12 -24.05 -7.05
CA PRO A 171 -1.43 -25.32 -6.83
C PRO A 171 -0.47 -25.71 -7.96
N ASP A 172 -0.68 -25.19 -9.18
CA ASP A 172 0.20 -25.45 -10.33
C ASP A 172 1.57 -24.76 -10.19
N LEU A 173 1.67 -23.72 -9.34
CA LEU A 173 2.93 -23.03 -9.05
C LEU A 173 3.87 -23.92 -8.24
N VAL A 174 3.40 -24.35 -7.07
CA VAL A 174 4.18 -25.15 -6.13
C VAL A 174 3.29 -25.78 -5.06
N SER A 175 3.58 -27.03 -4.71
CA SER A 175 2.92 -27.75 -3.63
C SER A 175 3.28 -27.21 -2.25
N LEU A 176 2.36 -27.38 -1.29
CA LEU A 176 2.61 -27.03 0.10
C LEU A 176 3.83 -27.80 0.67
N ALA A 177 3.99 -29.07 0.30
CA ALA A 177 5.11 -29.88 0.78
C ALA A 177 6.47 -29.28 0.38
N SER A 178 6.62 -28.90 -0.89
CA SER A 178 7.83 -28.24 -1.39
C SER A 178 8.04 -26.85 -0.80
N MET A 179 6.95 -26.12 -0.52
CA MET A 179 7.02 -24.84 0.19
C MET A 179 7.55 -25.00 1.61
N LEU A 180 7.01 -25.95 2.39
CA LEU A 180 7.46 -26.21 3.76
C LEU A 180 8.91 -26.69 3.80
N GLU A 181 9.33 -27.52 2.85
CA GLU A 181 10.73 -27.93 2.71
C GLU A 181 11.64 -26.71 2.43
N ALA A 182 11.24 -25.82 1.53
CA ALA A 182 12.00 -24.61 1.23
C ALA A 182 12.03 -23.62 2.41
N MET A 183 10.96 -23.53 3.21
CA MET A 183 10.95 -22.73 4.45
C MET A 183 11.96 -23.28 5.46
N LYS A 184 12.00 -24.62 5.63
CA LYS A 184 12.95 -25.29 6.51
C LYS A 184 14.41 -25.09 6.08
N ASP A 185 14.69 -25.19 4.78
CA ASP A 185 16.03 -24.93 4.23
C ASP A 185 16.50 -23.48 4.43
N GLN A 186 15.54 -22.54 4.48
CA GLN A 186 15.81 -21.14 4.81
C GLN A 186 15.96 -20.88 6.32
N GLY A 187 15.89 -21.92 7.15
CA GLY A 187 16.04 -21.83 8.60
C GLY A 187 14.81 -21.26 9.33
N TRP A 188 13.62 -21.33 8.72
CA TRP A 188 12.40 -20.87 9.38
C TRP A 188 11.99 -21.85 10.48
N SER A 189 11.40 -21.31 11.56
CA SER A 189 10.96 -22.12 12.70
C SER A 189 9.78 -23.02 12.35
N ASP A 190 9.62 -24.13 13.08
CA ASP A 190 8.46 -25.02 12.94
C ASP A 190 7.13 -24.29 13.21
N LEU A 191 7.15 -23.28 14.09
CA LEU A 191 5.99 -22.43 14.36
C LEU A 191 5.59 -21.59 13.13
N LYS A 192 6.58 -21.04 12.44
CA LYS A 192 6.36 -20.28 11.21
C LYS A 192 5.88 -21.19 10.07
N ALA A 193 6.45 -22.38 9.94
CA ALA A 193 5.97 -23.41 9.02
C ALA A 193 4.51 -23.80 9.29
N SER A 194 4.15 -24.02 10.58
CA SER A 194 2.77 -24.31 11.00
C SER A 194 1.78 -23.18 10.64
N SER A 195 2.26 -21.94 10.56
CA SER A 195 1.43 -20.80 10.15
C SER A 195 1.08 -20.85 8.66
N ALA A 196 2.00 -21.34 7.81
CA ALA A 196 1.72 -21.60 6.39
C ALA A 196 0.72 -22.75 6.21
N GLU A 197 0.86 -23.85 6.97
CA GLU A 197 -0.08 -24.98 6.92
C GLU A 197 -1.51 -24.54 7.28
N LYS A 198 -1.67 -23.83 8.41
CA LYS A 198 -2.98 -23.30 8.83
C LYS A 198 -3.57 -22.35 7.79
N ALA A 199 -2.75 -21.53 7.15
CA ALA A 199 -3.22 -20.62 6.12
C ALA A 199 -3.65 -21.36 4.84
N PHE A 200 -2.92 -22.41 4.44
CA PHE A 200 -3.31 -23.27 3.32
C PHE A 200 -4.68 -23.93 3.55
N GLU A 201 -4.94 -24.41 4.78
CA GLU A 201 -6.22 -25.03 5.14
C GLU A 201 -7.38 -24.02 5.15
N ARG A 202 -7.13 -22.81 5.64
CA ARG A 202 -8.14 -21.75 5.80
C ARG A 202 -8.35 -20.89 4.55
N GLY A 203 -7.43 -20.96 3.58
CA GLY A 203 -7.47 -20.18 2.36
C GLY A 203 -8.79 -20.41 1.62
N THR A 204 -9.51 -19.32 1.37
CA THR A 204 -10.78 -19.32 0.63
C THR A 204 -10.69 -18.32 -0.52
N GLN A 205 -11.51 -18.53 -1.54
CA GLN A 205 -11.60 -17.63 -2.68
C GLN A 205 -13.06 -17.19 -2.83
N ARG A 206 -13.28 -15.88 -2.97
CA ARG A 206 -14.53 -15.29 -3.42
C ARG A 206 -14.36 -14.89 -4.88
N PRO A 207 -15.14 -15.41 -5.83
CA PRO A 207 -15.18 -14.88 -7.18
C PRO A 207 -15.56 -13.40 -7.17
N VAL A 208 -14.91 -12.61 -8.00
CA VAL A 208 -15.24 -11.21 -8.29
C VAL A 208 -15.68 -11.17 -9.75
N GLU A 209 -16.96 -10.91 -9.95
CA GLU A 209 -17.60 -10.91 -11.26
C GLU A 209 -17.34 -9.58 -11.99
N PRO A 210 -17.39 -9.57 -13.34
CA PRO A 210 -17.26 -8.34 -14.10
C PRO A 210 -18.25 -7.27 -13.64
N GLY A 211 -17.75 -6.05 -13.45
CA GLY A 211 -18.53 -4.91 -12.96
C GLY A 211 -18.68 -4.80 -11.44
N GLU A 212 -18.13 -5.72 -10.64
CA GLU A 212 -17.96 -5.49 -9.20
C GLU A 212 -16.77 -4.54 -8.92
N GLY A 213 -16.95 -3.60 -7.98
CA GLY A 213 -15.94 -2.63 -7.54
C GLY A 213 -16.24 -1.18 -7.88
N SER A 214 -15.27 -0.30 -7.65
CA SER A 214 -15.34 1.13 -7.92
C SER A 214 -15.39 1.44 -9.42
N THR A 215 -16.31 2.36 -9.77
CA THR A 215 -16.43 2.96 -11.11
C THR A 215 -15.47 4.12 -11.34
N ASP A 216 -14.63 4.45 -10.36
CA ASP A 216 -13.68 5.55 -10.49
C ASP A 216 -12.69 5.29 -11.62
N THR A 217 -12.34 6.35 -12.34
CA THR A 217 -11.34 6.26 -13.41
C THR A 217 -9.98 6.62 -12.83
N PRO A 218 -8.98 5.71 -12.86
CA PRO A 218 -7.63 6.03 -12.43
C PRO A 218 -7.09 7.22 -13.21
N PHE A 219 -6.47 8.18 -12.52
CA PHE A 219 -5.81 9.29 -13.22
C PHE A 219 -4.60 8.77 -14.00
N SER A 220 -4.36 9.37 -15.16
CA SER A 220 -3.24 9.05 -16.02
C SER A 220 -2.61 10.35 -16.56
N PHE A 221 -1.42 10.21 -17.13
CA PHE A 221 -0.66 11.33 -17.66
C PHE A 221 -0.25 11.07 -19.09
N ASP A 222 -0.35 12.11 -19.92
CA ASP A 222 0.20 12.09 -21.27
C ASP A 222 1.73 12.24 -21.19
N LEU A 223 2.43 11.10 -21.26
CA LEU A 223 3.89 11.10 -21.24
C LEU A 223 4.43 11.67 -22.56
N PRO A 224 5.33 12.66 -22.53
CA PRO A 224 5.90 13.21 -23.76
C PRO A 224 6.72 12.14 -24.48
N GLY A 225 6.46 11.95 -25.77
CA GLY A 225 7.28 11.10 -26.62
C GLY A 225 8.64 11.72 -26.87
N TRP A 226 9.63 10.91 -27.28
CA TRP A 226 11.00 11.38 -27.53
C TRP A 226 11.09 12.51 -28.57
N LYS A 227 10.08 12.66 -29.45
CA LYS A 227 9.98 13.73 -30.44
C LYS A 227 9.39 15.04 -29.91
N THR A 228 8.69 14.98 -28.78
CA THR A 228 8.00 16.13 -28.16
C THR A 228 8.69 16.60 -26.89
N MET A 229 9.72 15.88 -26.41
CA MET A 229 10.59 16.35 -25.35
C MET A 229 11.34 17.61 -25.79
N GLU A 230 11.44 18.58 -24.89
CA GLU A 230 12.18 19.82 -25.11
C GLU A 230 13.68 19.53 -25.32
N GLU A 231 14.37 20.42 -26.03
CA GLU A 231 15.83 20.35 -26.14
C GLU A 231 16.45 20.71 -24.78
N GLY A 232 16.84 19.67 -24.04
CA GLY A 232 17.37 19.78 -22.68
C GLY A 232 16.31 19.59 -21.59
N LEU A 233 16.75 19.24 -20.39
CA LEU A 233 15.87 19.02 -19.24
C LEU A 233 15.63 20.34 -18.49
N VAL A 234 14.45 20.94 -18.68
CA VAL A 234 14.03 22.13 -17.93
C VAL A 234 13.01 21.74 -16.85
N ILE A 235 13.46 21.70 -15.59
CA ILE A 235 12.58 21.50 -14.44
C ILE A 235 11.99 22.84 -14.04
N ARG A 236 10.70 23.05 -14.32
CA ARG A 236 9.98 24.26 -13.92
C ARG A 236 9.70 24.20 -12.42
N GLY A 237 9.98 25.30 -11.73
CA GLY A 237 9.71 25.41 -10.29
C GLY A 237 8.21 25.46 -10.02
N VAL A 238 7.77 24.83 -8.92
CA VAL A 238 6.41 24.97 -8.41
C VAL A 238 6.25 26.40 -7.87
N PRO A 239 5.16 27.12 -8.22
CA PRO A 239 4.88 28.43 -7.64
C PRO A 239 4.81 28.37 -6.11
N GLN A 240 4.91 29.51 -5.43
CA GLN A 240 4.81 29.52 -3.96
C GLN A 240 3.38 29.18 -3.48
N GLY A 241 2.36 29.61 -4.21
CA GLY A 241 0.96 29.60 -3.76
C GLY A 241 0.36 31.00 -3.72
N GLY A 242 -0.81 31.13 -3.10
CA GLY A 242 -1.56 32.38 -3.00
C GLY A 242 -2.51 32.38 -1.82
N GLY A 243 -3.46 33.31 -1.77
CA GLY A 243 -4.48 33.32 -0.72
C GLY A 243 -5.40 32.09 -0.79
N PHE A 244 -6.01 31.74 0.34
CA PHE A 244 -6.81 30.52 0.47
C PHE A 244 -7.94 30.52 -0.56
N ARG A 245 -7.99 29.50 -1.44
CA ARG A 245 -8.96 29.40 -2.54
C ARG A 245 -9.06 30.66 -3.41
N GLY A 246 -7.95 31.40 -3.54
CA GLY A 246 -7.88 32.65 -4.32
C GLY A 246 -8.41 33.89 -3.59
N GLY A 247 -8.72 33.80 -2.30
CA GLY A 247 -9.11 34.95 -1.47
C GLY A 247 -7.95 35.87 -1.10
N GLU A 248 -8.26 36.96 -0.38
CA GLU A 248 -7.25 37.91 0.14
C GLU A 248 -6.66 37.49 1.51
N GLU A 249 -7.33 36.56 2.21
CA GLU A 249 -6.93 36.03 3.52
C GLU A 249 -6.51 34.56 3.42
N GLY A 250 -5.78 34.09 4.45
CA GLY A 250 -5.22 32.74 4.47
C GLY A 250 -4.08 32.54 3.47
N PHE A 251 -3.63 31.29 3.32
CA PHE A 251 -2.56 30.92 2.40
C PHE A 251 -2.71 29.46 1.93
N GLN A 252 -2.72 29.26 0.61
CA GLN A 252 -2.75 27.95 -0.03
C GLN A 252 -1.45 27.75 -0.83
N PRO A 253 -0.57 26.80 -0.44
CA PRO A 253 0.62 26.50 -1.21
C PRO A 253 0.23 25.94 -2.58
N ALA A 254 0.99 26.32 -3.62
CA ALA A 254 0.87 25.64 -4.90
C ALA A 254 1.52 24.25 -4.79
N ARG A 255 0.98 23.30 -5.53
CA ARG A 255 1.37 21.90 -5.49
C ARG A 255 1.61 21.41 -6.91
N SER A 256 2.31 20.29 -7.03
CA SER A 256 2.42 19.63 -8.32
C SER A 256 1.03 19.20 -8.77
N GLU A 257 0.59 19.65 -9.95
CA GLU A 257 -0.67 19.21 -10.55
C GLU A 257 -0.62 17.72 -10.90
N VAL A 258 0.59 17.24 -11.15
CA VAL A 258 0.84 15.97 -11.78
C VAL A 258 1.30 14.91 -10.76
N PHE A 259 1.76 15.30 -9.58
CA PHE A 259 2.22 14.37 -8.55
C PHE A 259 1.25 14.34 -7.36
N LYS A 260 0.23 13.47 -7.47
CA LYS A 260 -0.71 13.16 -6.38
C LYS A 260 -0.03 12.17 -5.44
N LYS A 261 -0.23 12.30 -4.13
CA LYS A 261 0.43 11.42 -3.14
C LYS A 261 -0.54 10.56 -2.35
N TYR A 262 -1.84 10.69 -2.60
CA TYR A 262 -2.83 10.01 -1.78
C TYR A 262 -2.78 8.49 -1.89
N SER A 263 -2.34 7.95 -3.03
CA SER A 263 -2.11 6.52 -3.26
C SER A 263 -1.02 5.93 -2.34
N THR A 264 -0.19 6.77 -1.72
CA THR A 264 0.89 6.32 -0.82
C THR A 264 0.43 6.12 0.62
N ARG A 265 -0.83 6.45 0.95
CA ARG A 265 -1.32 6.42 2.33
C ARG A 265 -1.79 5.03 2.76
N SER A 266 -1.32 4.59 3.92
CA SER A 266 -2.00 3.60 4.75
C SER A 266 -2.91 4.25 5.80
N MET A 267 -2.71 5.54 6.08
CA MET A 267 -3.50 6.33 7.00
C MET A 267 -3.44 7.82 6.68
N ARG A 268 -4.43 8.59 7.14
CA ARG A 268 -4.52 10.04 6.95
C ARG A 268 -4.89 10.77 8.25
N PRO A 269 -4.55 12.06 8.40
CA PRO A 269 -4.90 12.82 9.59
C PRO A 269 -6.38 13.24 9.57
N VAL A 270 -7.06 13.05 10.70
CA VAL A 270 -8.36 13.65 11.00
C VAL A 270 -8.14 14.78 12.01
N ILE A 271 -8.69 15.97 11.73
CA ILE A 271 -8.37 17.19 12.48
C ILE A 271 -9.55 17.62 13.34
N ASN A 272 -9.33 17.79 14.64
CA ASN A 272 -10.27 18.43 15.55
C ASN A 272 -10.03 19.95 15.54
N PHE A 273 -10.78 20.65 14.69
CA PHE A 273 -10.68 22.11 14.56
C PHE A 273 -11.12 22.86 15.83
N ASP A 274 -11.97 22.27 16.68
CA ASP A 274 -12.44 22.89 17.92
C ASP A 274 -11.35 22.95 19.01
N THR A 275 -10.38 22.02 18.98
CA THR A 275 -9.27 21.97 19.95
C THR A 275 -7.97 22.56 19.41
N CYS A 276 -7.94 22.94 18.13
CA CYS A 276 -6.77 23.53 17.49
C CYS A 276 -6.41 24.88 18.12
N THR A 277 -5.18 24.99 18.64
CA THR A 277 -4.63 26.22 19.23
C THR A 277 -3.94 27.14 18.22
N LYS A 278 -3.99 26.79 16.92
CA LYS A 278 -3.40 27.54 15.81
C LYS A 278 -1.88 27.74 15.92
N CYS A 279 -1.18 26.83 16.60
CA CYS A 279 0.25 26.92 16.92
C CYS A 279 1.22 26.78 15.74
N THR A 280 0.75 26.60 14.49
CA THR A 280 1.54 26.45 13.24
C THR A 280 2.43 25.20 13.12
N LEU A 281 2.58 24.37 14.16
CA LEU A 281 3.56 23.28 14.17
C LEU A 281 3.30 22.23 13.09
N CYS A 282 2.03 21.80 12.90
CA CYS A 282 1.66 20.85 11.86
C CYS A 282 1.97 21.38 10.45
N TRP A 283 1.80 22.69 10.22
CA TRP A 283 2.10 23.35 8.95
C TRP A 283 3.61 23.44 8.70
N LEU A 284 4.38 23.91 9.69
CA LEU A 284 5.84 24.07 9.59
C LEU A 284 6.58 22.74 9.42
N GLN A 285 6.11 21.68 10.07
CA GLN A 285 6.78 20.37 10.09
C GLN A 285 6.28 19.44 8.98
N CYS A 286 5.24 19.80 8.22
CA CYS A 286 4.76 18.97 7.14
C CYS A 286 5.79 18.95 5.99
N PRO A 287 6.41 17.79 5.69
CA PRO A 287 7.43 17.70 4.65
C PRO A 287 6.87 17.92 3.24
N ASP A 288 5.55 17.76 3.08
CA ASP A 288 4.83 17.83 1.81
C ASP A 288 4.01 19.10 1.64
N THR A 289 4.06 20.03 2.60
CA THR A 289 3.32 21.31 2.56
C THR A 289 1.82 21.14 2.28
N VAL A 290 1.19 20.16 2.93
CA VAL A 290 -0.18 19.77 2.58
C VAL A 290 -1.23 20.63 3.28
N PHE A 291 -0.87 21.40 4.29
CA PHE A 291 -1.80 22.25 5.03
C PHE A 291 -2.04 23.59 4.31
N ASP A 292 -3.29 23.85 3.96
CA ASP A 292 -3.81 25.16 3.58
C ASP A 292 -4.11 25.95 4.87
N VAL A 293 -3.62 27.18 4.98
CA VAL A 293 -3.95 28.11 6.07
C VAL A 293 -5.27 28.78 5.73
N THR A 294 -6.30 28.51 6.52
CA THR A 294 -7.66 29.01 6.28
C THR A 294 -7.78 30.48 6.72
N PRO A 295 -8.82 31.22 6.27
CA PRO A 295 -9.00 32.63 6.66
C PRO A 295 -9.15 32.84 8.17
N ASP A 296 -9.73 31.87 8.88
CA ASP A 296 -9.85 31.88 10.33
C ASP A 296 -8.57 31.40 11.06
N GLY A 297 -7.48 31.12 10.34
CA GLY A 297 -6.17 30.76 10.89
C GLY A 297 -6.05 29.32 11.36
N LEU A 298 -6.93 28.42 10.89
CA LEU A 298 -6.81 26.97 11.05
C LEU A 298 -5.97 26.38 9.89
N TYR A 299 -5.73 25.07 9.96
CA TYR A 299 -4.89 24.34 9.01
C TYR A 299 -5.69 23.19 8.41
N ASP A 300 -6.15 23.34 7.18
CA ASP A 300 -6.88 22.30 6.45
C ASP A 300 -5.90 21.46 5.64
N ALA A 301 -5.86 20.15 5.88
CA ALA A 301 -4.95 19.28 5.16
C ALA A 301 -5.54 18.90 3.79
N ASN A 302 -4.83 19.21 2.71
CA ASN A 302 -5.18 18.77 1.37
C ASN A 302 -4.93 17.25 1.23
N MET A 303 -6.01 16.48 1.14
CA MET A 303 -5.95 15.02 1.08
C MET A 303 -5.56 14.48 -0.29
N GLU A 304 -5.43 15.28 -1.34
CA GLU A 304 -4.81 14.78 -2.58
C GLU A 304 -3.27 14.74 -2.49
N ALA A 305 -2.70 15.67 -1.72
CA ALA A 305 -1.27 15.82 -1.55
C ALA A 305 -0.71 15.14 -0.29
N CYS A 306 -1.56 14.79 0.67
CA CYS A 306 -1.16 14.08 1.88
C CYS A 306 -0.63 12.68 1.56
N CYS A 307 0.61 12.41 1.99
CA CYS A 307 1.26 11.10 1.88
C CYS A 307 1.07 10.21 3.12
N GLY A 308 0.42 10.72 4.18
CA GLY A 308 0.10 9.93 5.38
C GLY A 308 1.26 9.72 6.36
N CYS A 309 2.29 10.56 6.34
CA CYS A 309 3.52 10.37 7.13
C CYS A 309 3.41 10.55 8.66
N ALA A 310 2.25 10.96 9.18
CA ALA A 310 1.98 11.14 10.62
C ALA A 310 2.80 12.22 11.37
N VAL A 311 3.70 12.95 10.69
CA VAL A 311 4.50 14.00 11.35
C VAL A 311 3.62 15.04 12.03
N CYS A 312 2.51 15.43 11.39
CA CYS A 312 1.58 16.43 11.92
C CYS A 312 0.92 16.01 13.25
N GLU A 313 0.59 14.74 13.41
CA GLU A 313 0.08 14.19 14.67
C GLU A 313 1.18 14.18 15.74
N ALA A 314 2.37 13.70 15.40
CA ALA A 314 3.49 13.57 16.34
C ALA A 314 3.96 14.92 16.92
N VAL A 315 3.85 16.01 16.15
CA VAL A 315 4.28 17.35 16.58
C VAL A 315 3.16 18.19 17.18
N CYS A 316 1.90 17.74 17.12
CA CYS A 316 0.78 18.49 17.65
C CYS A 316 0.82 18.51 19.19
N PRO A 317 0.85 19.69 19.83
CA PRO A 317 0.96 19.77 21.29
C PRO A 317 -0.38 19.54 22.00
N VAL A 318 -1.48 19.45 21.25
CA VAL A 318 -2.82 19.23 21.79
C VAL A 318 -3.20 17.76 21.58
N PRO A 319 -3.44 16.99 22.66
CA PRO A 319 -3.86 15.60 22.55
C PRO A 319 -5.09 15.45 21.65
N ASP A 320 -5.06 14.47 20.75
CA ASP A 320 -6.14 14.13 19.81
C ASP A 320 -6.65 15.31 18.96
N CYS A 321 -5.87 16.38 18.80
CA CYS A 321 -6.21 17.46 17.87
C CYS A 321 -5.97 17.04 16.42
N ILE A 322 -4.96 16.22 16.18
CA ILE A 322 -4.74 15.54 14.90
C ILE A 322 -4.61 14.07 15.25
N THR A 323 -5.46 13.23 14.65
CA THR A 323 -5.41 11.78 14.83
C THR A 323 -5.28 11.10 13.48
N MET A 324 -4.25 10.28 13.30
CA MET A 324 -4.11 9.45 12.11
C MET A 324 -5.08 8.27 12.16
N VAL A 325 -5.88 8.13 11.11
CA VAL A 325 -6.92 7.11 10.96
C VAL A 325 -6.63 6.30 9.69
N ASN A 326 -6.88 4.99 9.74
CA ASN A 326 -6.68 4.06 8.63
C ASN A 326 -7.35 4.57 7.35
N GLU A 327 -6.61 4.55 6.23
CA GLU A 327 -7.07 5.03 4.93
C GLU A 327 -8.29 4.26 4.42
N ALA A 328 -8.47 3.00 4.83
CA ALA A 328 -9.63 2.17 4.50
C ALA A 328 -10.97 2.86 4.85
N GLU A 329 -11.01 3.69 5.90
CA GLU A 329 -12.24 4.36 6.38
C GLU A 329 -12.74 5.51 5.48
N PHE A 330 -12.05 5.82 4.38
CA PHE A 330 -12.31 7.02 3.58
C PHE A 330 -12.44 6.71 2.09
N ASN A 331 -13.48 7.21 1.44
CA ASN A 331 -13.73 7.05 0.00
C ASN A 331 -13.56 8.36 -0.81
N ASP A 332 -13.11 9.44 -0.17
CA ASP A 332 -12.88 10.72 -0.83
C ASP A 332 -11.61 11.42 -0.33
N ASN A 333 -11.26 12.56 -0.94
CA ASN A 333 -10.17 13.44 -0.52
C ASN A 333 -10.66 14.87 -0.21
N ASN A 334 -11.90 14.99 0.25
CA ASN A 334 -12.56 16.28 0.48
C ASN A 334 -11.94 17.06 1.65
N SER A 335 -12.17 18.38 1.66
CA SER A 335 -11.72 19.26 2.73
C SER A 335 -12.46 18.96 4.04
N GLN A 336 -11.70 18.70 5.09
CA GLN A 336 -12.25 18.50 6.43
C GLN A 336 -12.70 19.84 7.04
N TRP A 337 -11.99 20.94 6.76
CA TRP A 337 -12.38 22.26 7.25
C TRP A 337 -13.70 22.74 6.62
N GLU A 338 -13.93 22.48 5.33
CA GLU A 338 -15.21 22.80 4.67
C GLU A 338 -16.35 21.97 5.28
N ALA A 339 -16.13 20.67 5.52
CA ALA A 339 -17.11 19.81 6.18
C ALA A 339 -17.44 20.29 7.61
N TRP A 340 -16.41 20.62 8.41
CA TRP A 340 -16.58 21.17 9.76
C TRP A 340 -17.30 22.52 9.76
N THR A 341 -16.96 23.41 8.83
CA THR A 341 -17.58 24.74 8.74
C THR A 341 -19.06 24.64 8.37
N LYS A 342 -19.42 23.68 7.52
CA LYS A 342 -20.79 23.43 7.09
C LYS A 342 -21.66 22.84 8.20
N ASP A 343 -21.15 21.86 8.94
CA ASP A 343 -21.86 21.20 10.03
C ASP A 343 -20.88 20.72 11.12
N LYS A 344 -20.70 21.54 12.16
CA LYS A 344 -19.78 21.24 13.26
C LYS A 344 -20.20 20.02 14.07
N ASP A 345 -21.49 19.88 14.34
CA ASP A 345 -22.00 18.78 15.17
C ASP A 345 -21.92 17.45 14.41
N GLY A 346 -22.26 17.46 13.12
CA GLY A 346 -22.09 16.31 12.22
C GLY A 346 -20.63 15.90 12.09
N TYR A 347 -19.75 16.87 11.80
CA TYR A 347 -18.31 16.63 11.71
C TYR A 347 -17.73 16.05 13.00
N LYS A 348 -18.11 16.61 14.16
CA LYS A 348 -17.62 16.11 15.45
C LYS A 348 -18.03 14.66 15.70
N LYS A 349 -19.28 14.29 15.38
CA LYS A 349 -19.74 12.89 15.49
C LYS A 349 -18.95 11.97 14.57
N TRP A 350 -18.79 12.36 13.30
CA TRP A 350 -18.01 11.62 12.31
C TRP A 350 -16.56 11.42 12.77
N MET A 351 -15.88 12.50 13.18
CA MET A 351 -14.52 12.47 13.70
C MET A 351 -14.41 11.56 14.93
N THR A 352 -15.31 11.68 15.91
CA THR A 352 -15.26 10.87 17.13
C THR A 352 -15.33 9.37 16.82
N VAL A 353 -16.20 8.94 15.91
CA VAL A 353 -16.27 7.53 15.50
C VAL A 353 -14.95 7.04 14.93
N LEU A 354 -14.33 7.83 14.04
CA LEU A 354 -13.05 7.47 13.42
C LEU A 354 -11.89 7.45 14.42
N VAL A 355 -11.80 8.46 15.30
CA VAL A 355 -10.77 8.57 16.32
C VAL A 355 -10.88 7.44 17.34
N ASP A 356 -12.09 7.10 17.78
CA ASP A 356 -12.32 6.01 18.72
C ASP A 356 -11.94 4.66 18.11
N LYS A 357 -12.24 4.44 16.82
CA LYS A 357 -11.80 3.25 16.09
C LYS A 357 -10.27 3.18 15.97
N ALA A 358 -9.62 4.29 15.63
CA ALA A 358 -8.16 4.35 15.52
C ALA A 358 -7.44 4.06 16.86
N LYS A 359 -8.05 4.41 17.99
CA LYS A 359 -7.52 4.11 19.34
C LYS A 359 -7.57 2.63 19.72
N LEU A 360 -8.37 1.83 19.03
CA LEU A 360 -8.41 0.37 19.26
C LEU A 360 -7.22 -0.35 18.61
N GLU A 361 -6.52 0.31 17.69
CA GLU A 361 -5.37 -0.26 16.98
C GLU A 361 -4.08 0.20 17.66
N THR A 362 -3.26 -0.77 18.11
CA THR A 362 -1.91 -0.47 18.60
C THR A 362 -1.03 -0.08 17.43
N ARG A 363 -0.86 1.23 17.22
CA ARG A 363 -0.02 1.77 16.15
C ARG A 363 1.33 2.23 16.69
N THR A 364 2.33 2.16 15.83
CA THR A 364 3.64 2.74 16.10
C THR A 364 3.85 3.83 15.07
N HIS A 365 3.82 5.07 15.55
CA HIS A 365 4.11 6.22 14.71
C HIS A 365 5.57 6.08 14.35
N GLY A 366 5.88 5.99 13.06
CA GLY A 366 7.23 5.91 12.50
C GLY A 366 8.34 6.09 13.55
N PHE A 367 8.82 4.94 14.02
CA PHE A 367 9.66 4.68 15.17
C PHE A 367 10.55 5.87 15.58
N HIS A 368 10.18 6.50 16.70
CA HIS A 368 10.76 7.77 17.16
C HIS A 368 12.15 7.61 17.80
N HIS A 369 12.59 6.37 18.04
CA HIS A 369 13.88 6.10 18.66
C HIS A 369 14.52 4.78 18.18
N VAL A 370 15.86 4.75 18.26
CA VAL A 370 16.67 3.59 17.89
C VAL A 370 16.42 2.47 18.92
N GLY A 371 16.03 1.28 18.44
CA GLY A 371 15.78 0.11 19.30
C GLY A 371 14.30 -0.29 19.37
N GLU A 372 13.38 0.60 19.03
CA GLU A 372 11.93 0.38 19.13
C GLU A 372 11.44 -0.85 18.35
N TYR A 373 12.07 -1.19 17.22
CA TYR A 373 11.76 -2.42 16.49
C TYR A 373 12.14 -3.72 17.22
N ALA A 374 13.20 -3.70 18.04
CA ALA A 374 13.60 -4.86 18.83
C ALA A 374 12.67 -5.08 20.04
N GLU A 375 12.04 -4.01 20.53
CA GLU A 375 11.08 -4.04 21.63
C GLU A 375 9.71 -4.57 21.19
N GLN A 376 9.30 -4.28 19.94
CA GLN A 376 8.01 -4.72 19.38
C GLN A 376 8.05 -6.11 18.73
N GLY A 377 9.23 -6.63 18.40
CA GLY A 377 9.40 -7.96 17.81
C GLY A 377 8.80 -9.12 18.62
N PRO A 378 8.98 -9.19 19.96
CA PRO A 378 8.49 -10.30 20.78
C PRO A 378 6.96 -10.35 20.92
N GLN A 379 6.26 -9.22 20.77
CA GLN A 379 4.83 -9.11 21.04
C GLN A 379 3.95 -9.72 19.93
N ALA A 380 4.52 -9.88 18.73
CA ALA A 380 3.83 -10.47 17.58
C ALA A 380 3.83 -12.01 17.58
N GLU A 381 4.57 -12.68 18.46
CA GLU A 381 4.54 -14.14 18.61
C GLU A 381 3.39 -14.63 19.52
N GLU A 382 2.73 -13.73 20.27
CA GLU A 382 1.69 -14.05 21.25
C GLU A 382 0.24 -13.75 20.79
N ASP A 383 0.04 -12.97 19.71
CA ASP A 383 -1.27 -12.62 19.10
C ASP A 383 -1.48 -13.33 17.74
#